data_AF-A0A1Y3BEL2-F1
#
_entry.id   AF-A0A1Y3BEL2-F1
#
_cell.length_a   1.000
_cell.length_b   1.000
_cell.length_c   1.000
_cell.angle_alpha   90.00
_cell.angle_beta   90.00
_cell.angle_gamma   90.00
#
_symmetry.space_group_name_H-M   'P 1'
#
loop_
_entity.id
_entity.type
_entity.pdbx_description
1 polymer ?
#
loop_
_entity_poly.entity_id
_entity_poly.type
_entity_poly.pdbx_seq_one_letter_code
_entity_poly.pdbx_strand_id
1 'polypeptide(L)'
;MNNVTFSDGPCFGCENINCLYYSKCETDDRGGHCVCPTNCNKKYNPVCGSDLITYTNECELRVSACKKRQNILIIKQGPCNSCQNVHCEFGARCENGACICPKKCPTYIDPVCGSNNVTYENQCQLMVSACSNLKKINIQYKGPCEGMAIVPIH
;
A
#
# COMPACT_ATOMS: atom_id res chain seq x y z
N MET A 1 -43.37 32.97 29.37
CA MET A 1 -42.84 33.06 27.99
C MET A 1 -41.41 33.55 28.11
N ASN A 2 -40.44 32.68 27.84
CA ASN A 2 -39.03 32.92 28.12
C ASN A 2 -38.44 33.86 27.07
N ASN A 3 -37.96 35.03 27.52
CA ASN A 3 -37.28 36.03 26.70
C ASN A 3 -35.91 35.48 26.29
N VAL A 4 -35.73 35.16 25.00
CA VAL A 4 -34.41 34.85 24.44
C VAL A 4 -33.75 36.20 24.14
N THR A 5 -32.78 36.58 24.97
CA THR A 5 -31.93 37.75 24.68
C THR A 5 -30.89 37.34 23.64
N PHE A 6 -31.12 37.73 22.39
CA PHE A 6 -30.09 37.69 21.35
C PHE A 6 -29.00 38.67 21.75
N SER A 7 -27.79 38.16 21.94
CA SER A 7 -26.63 38.98 22.27
C SER A 7 -26.05 39.51 20.96
N ASP A 8 -26.33 40.77 20.63
CA ASP A 8 -25.78 41.50 19.48
C ASP A 8 -24.28 41.82 19.68
N GLY A 9 -23.46 40.79 19.85
CA GLY A 9 -22.00 40.87 19.74
C GLY A 9 -21.57 40.60 18.29
N PRO A 10 -20.45 41.18 17.81
CA PRO A 10 -19.97 40.90 16.46
C PRO A 10 -19.64 39.42 16.31
N CYS A 11 -20.29 38.74 15.37
CA CYS A 11 -19.94 37.38 14.97
C CYS A 11 -18.56 37.40 14.33
N PHE A 12 -17.52 37.09 15.10
CA PHE A 12 -16.19 36.89 14.55
C PHE A 12 -16.24 35.62 13.69
N GLY A 13 -16.16 35.80 12.38
CA GLY A 13 -16.07 34.71 11.41
C GLY A 13 -14.71 34.01 11.49
N CYS A 14 -14.14 33.67 10.33
CA CYS A 14 -12.86 32.96 10.27
C CYS A 14 -11.60 33.83 10.34
N GLU A 15 -11.72 35.13 10.65
CA GLU A 15 -10.61 36.09 10.58
C GLU A 15 -9.44 35.78 11.52
N ASN A 16 -9.69 35.14 12.67
CA ASN A 16 -8.66 34.81 13.66
C ASN A 16 -8.72 33.36 14.16
N ILE A 17 -9.36 32.45 13.40
CA ILE A 17 -9.53 31.05 13.80
C ILE A 17 -8.47 30.19 13.12
N ASN A 18 -7.54 29.65 13.90
CA ASN A 18 -6.59 28.66 13.42
C ASN A 18 -7.11 27.24 13.66
N CYS A 19 -7.49 26.57 12.58
CA CYS A 19 -8.03 25.23 12.60
C CYS A 19 -6.94 24.15 12.50
N LEU A 20 -6.86 23.28 13.51
CA LEU A 20 -5.84 22.22 13.59
C LEU A 20 -6.26 20.94 12.87
N TYR A 21 -5.32 20.01 12.66
CA TYR A 21 -5.59 18.67 12.12
C TYR A 21 -6.26 18.70 10.73
N TYR A 22 -5.91 19.67 9.89
CA TYR A 22 -6.52 19.91 8.57
C TYR A 22 -8.02 20.23 8.58
N SER A 23 -8.59 20.59 9.74
CA SER A 23 -9.93 21.20 9.77
C SER A 23 -9.92 22.53 9.02
N LYS A 24 -11.07 22.88 8.45
CA LYS A 24 -11.29 24.15 7.75
C LYS A 24 -12.25 24.99 8.58
N CYS A 25 -12.03 26.31 8.58
CA CYS A 25 -12.98 27.21 9.21
C CYS A 25 -14.17 27.46 8.26
N GLU A 26 -15.38 27.29 8.78
CA GLU A 26 -16.63 27.68 8.13
C GLU A 26 -17.35 28.70 9.03
N THR A 27 -18.13 29.61 8.42
CA THR A 27 -18.88 30.64 9.15
C THR A 27 -20.37 30.35 9.03
N ASP A 28 -21.09 30.34 10.15
CA ASP A 28 -22.55 30.28 10.21
C ASP A 28 -23.11 31.49 10.98
N ASP A 29 -24.43 31.49 11.24
CA ASP A 29 -25.12 32.55 11.98
C ASP A 29 -24.58 32.74 13.43
N ARG A 30 -23.76 31.79 13.93
CA ARG A 30 -23.15 31.80 15.27
C ARG A 30 -21.66 32.19 15.25
N GLY A 31 -21.08 32.44 14.07
CA GLY A 31 -19.68 32.81 13.89
C GLY A 31 -18.83 31.72 13.24
N GLY A 32 -17.50 31.89 13.27
CA GLY A 32 -16.57 30.94 12.67
C GLY A 32 -16.38 29.69 13.54
N HIS A 33 -16.37 28.50 12.93
CA HIS A 33 -16.08 27.24 13.61
C HIS A 33 -15.28 26.28 12.71
N CYS A 34 -14.44 25.44 13.32
CA CYS A 34 -13.61 24.48 12.58
C CYS A 34 -14.35 23.18 12.34
N VAL A 35 -14.46 22.78 11.07
CA VAL A 35 -15.08 21.53 10.63
C VAL A 35 -14.09 20.62 9.90
N CYS A 36 -14.33 19.32 9.96
CA CYS A 36 -13.55 18.37 9.18
C CYS A 36 -14.00 18.39 7.73
N PRO A 37 -13.06 18.28 6.76
CA PRO A 37 -13.43 17.99 5.39
C PRO A 37 -14.29 16.70 5.32
N THR A 38 -15.29 16.70 4.45
CA THR A 38 -16.19 15.55 4.25
C THR A 38 -16.25 15.10 2.80
N ASN A 39 -15.96 16.00 1.87
CA ASN A 39 -16.05 15.75 0.43
C ASN A 39 -14.66 15.48 -0.15
N CYS A 40 -14.40 14.22 -0.45
CA CYS A 40 -13.22 13.80 -1.22
C CYS A 40 -13.65 13.24 -2.58
N ASN A 41 -12.88 13.55 -3.62
CA ASN A 41 -13.04 12.85 -4.88
C ASN A 41 -12.59 11.39 -4.71
N LYS A 42 -13.18 10.48 -5.49
CA LYS A 42 -12.82 9.05 -5.46
C LYS A 42 -11.58 8.74 -6.30
N LYS A 43 -10.73 9.73 -6.61
CA LYS A 43 -9.51 9.52 -7.39
C LYS A 43 -8.53 8.74 -6.53
N TYR A 44 -8.08 7.60 -7.04
CA TYR A 44 -7.04 6.81 -6.40
C TYR A 44 -5.67 7.42 -6.71
N ASN A 45 -5.06 8.05 -5.71
CA ASN A 45 -3.74 8.69 -5.76
C ASN A 45 -3.11 8.52 -4.37
N PRO A 46 -2.65 7.30 -4.02
CA PRO A 46 -2.40 6.93 -2.63
C PRO A 46 -1.23 7.70 -2.02
N VAL A 47 -1.27 7.88 -0.71
CA VAL A 47 -0.20 8.51 0.09
C VAL A 47 0.06 7.69 1.35
N CYS A 48 1.30 7.70 1.82
CA CYS A 48 1.69 7.10 3.09
C CYS A 48 1.71 8.15 4.18
N GLY A 49 0.90 7.95 5.22
CA GLY A 49 0.87 8.81 6.40
C GLY A 49 2.03 8.54 7.36
N SER A 50 2.35 9.51 8.21
CA SER A 50 3.33 9.38 9.30
C SER A 50 2.90 8.38 10.38
N ASP A 51 1.64 7.95 10.37
CA ASP A 51 1.08 6.86 11.15
C ASP A 51 1.24 5.49 10.48
N LEU A 52 2.00 5.42 9.38
CA LEU A 52 2.27 4.22 8.58
C LEU A 52 1.02 3.62 7.92
N ILE A 53 -0.04 4.41 7.76
CA ILE A 53 -1.26 4.00 7.06
C ILE A 53 -1.23 4.50 5.61
N THR A 54 -1.54 3.61 4.67
CA THR A 54 -1.82 3.99 3.29
C THR A 54 -3.22 4.60 3.21
N TYR A 55 -3.31 5.84 2.74
CA TYR A 55 -4.57 6.50 2.43
C TYR A 55 -4.83 6.48 0.92
N THR A 56 -6.09 6.27 0.52
CA THR A 56 -6.52 6.22 -0.90
C THR A 56 -6.13 7.48 -1.67
N ASN A 57 -6.16 8.63 -1.00
CA ASN A 57 -5.60 9.89 -1.47
C ASN A 57 -5.35 10.85 -0.30
N GLU A 58 -4.72 11.98 -0.58
CA GLU A 58 -4.42 13.02 0.41
C GLU A 58 -5.67 13.61 1.08
N CYS A 59 -6.80 13.72 0.38
CA CYS A 59 -8.03 14.21 0.99
C CYS A 59 -8.49 13.28 2.11
N GLU A 60 -8.53 11.96 1.86
CA GLU A 60 -8.89 10.97 2.86
C GLU A 60 -7.94 10.97 4.07
N LEU A 61 -6.65 11.22 3.86
CA LEU A 61 -5.69 11.44 4.96
C LEU A 61 -6.10 12.63 5.82
N ARG A 62 -6.39 13.78 5.21
CA ARG A 62 -6.80 15.00 5.93
C ARG A 62 -8.11 14.80 6.69
N VAL A 63 -9.09 14.09 6.10
CA VAL A 63 -10.34 13.71 6.77
C VAL A 63 -10.05 12.86 8.00
N SER A 64 -9.19 11.84 7.86
CA SER A 64 -8.83 10.94 8.95
C SER A 64 -8.10 11.68 10.07
N ALA A 65 -7.09 12.48 9.73
CA ALA A 65 -6.33 13.33 10.65
C ALA A 65 -7.26 14.25 11.45
N CYS A 66 -8.20 14.91 10.77
CA CYS A 66 -9.17 15.80 11.42
C CYS A 66 -10.09 15.05 12.39
N LYS A 67 -10.72 13.96 11.92
CA LYS A 67 -11.68 13.17 12.71
C LYS A 67 -11.01 12.54 13.93
N LYS A 68 -9.76 12.10 13.79
CA LYS A 68 -8.97 11.51 14.88
C LYS A 68 -8.28 12.56 15.76
N ARG A 69 -8.33 13.85 15.39
CA ARG A 69 -7.59 14.95 16.06
C ARG A 69 -6.08 14.65 16.15
N GLN A 70 -5.49 14.18 15.07
CA GLN A 70 -4.08 13.79 14.99
C GLN A 70 -3.36 14.55 13.88
N ASN A 71 -2.11 14.96 14.15
CA ASN A 71 -1.25 15.53 13.13
C ASN A 71 -0.61 14.39 12.33
N ILE A 72 -1.23 14.04 11.21
CA ILE A 72 -0.73 13.02 10.28
C ILE A 72 -0.11 13.74 9.08
N LEU A 73 1.18 13.53 8.85
CA LEU A 73 1.90 14.11 7.72
C LEU A 73 2.00 13.09 6.59
N ILE A 74 2.09 13.55 5.35
CA ILE A 74 2.47 12.68 4.24
C ILE A 74 3.98 12.48 4.29
N ILE A 75 4.42 11.24 4.51
CA ILE A 75 5.87 10.91 4.51
C ILE A 75 6.35 10.46 3.13
N LYS A 76 5.45 9.95 2.28
CA LYS A 76 5.79 9.47 0.94
C LYS A 76 4.54 9.46 0.04
N GLN A 77 4.75 9.76 -1.24
CA GLN A 77 3.76 9.53 -2.31
C GLN A 77 3.66 8.03 -2.64
N GLY A 78 2.45 7.52 -2.79
CA GLY A 78 2.17 6.10 -2.94
C GLY A 78 1.85 5.38 -1.63
N PRO A 79 1.58 4.07 -1.67
CA PRO A 79 1.31 3.27 -0.47
C PRO A 79 2.52 3.16 0.45
N CYS A 80 2.28 2.94 1.74
CA CYS A 80 3.34 2.66 2.72
C CYS A 80 4.07 1.36 2.40
N ASN A 81 3.32 0.30 2.08
CA ASN A 81 3.91 -0.93 1.55
C ASN A 81 4.20 -0.75 0.06
N SER A 82 5.49 -0.65 -0.29
CA SER A 82 5.92 -0.45 -1.67
C SER A 82 5.59 -1.63 -2.59
N CYS A 83 5.30 -2.81 -2.03
CA CYS A 83 4.89 -4.01 -2.77
C CYS A 83 3.37 -4.18 -2.88
N GLN A 84 2.56 -3.26 -2.35
CA GLN A 84 1.10 -3.41 -2.27
C GLN A 84 0.43 -3.67 -3.63
N ASN A 85 0.92 -3.01 -4.70
CA ASN A 85 0.38 -3.14 -6.06
C ASN A 85 1.42 -3.69 -7.06
N VAL A 86 2.46 -4.37 -6.56
CA VAL A 86 3.50 -4.93 -7.43
C VAL A 86 3.18 -6.39 -7.69
N HIS A 87 2.90 -6.71 -8.96
CA HIS A 87 2.76 -8.09 -9.42
C HIS A 87 4.05 -8.55 -10.06
N CYS A 88 4.70 -9.53 -9.44
CA CYS A 88 5.95 -10.10 -9.94
C CYS A 88 5.68 -11.40 -10.71
N GLU A 89 6.29 -11.51 -11.90
CA GLU A 89 6.19 -12.69 -12.74
C GLU A 89 7.41 -13.61 -12.60
N PHE A 90 7.32 -14.79 -13.21
CA PHE A 90 8.43 -15.74 -13.36
C PHE A 90 9.08 -16.20 -12.04
N GLY A 91 8.37 -16.16 -10.91
CA GLY A 91 8.93 -16.54 -9.61
C GLY A 91 9.79 -15.46 -8.95
N ALA A 92 9.77 -14.22 -9.47
CA ALA A 92 10.31 -13.06 -8.76
C ALA A 92 9.50 -12.76 -7.50
N ARG A 93 10.16 -12.24 -6.48
CA ARG A 93 9.52 -11.68 -5.27
C ARG A 93 9.62 -10.17 -5.27
N CYS A 94 8.65 -9.48 -4.69
CA CYS A 94 8.76 -8.05 -4.51
C CYS A 94 9.64 -7.71 -3.30
N GLU A 95 10.57 -6.78 -3.48
CA GLU A 95 11.38 -6.17 -2.43
C GLU A 95 11.48 -4.67 -2.70
N ASN A 96 11.08 -3.83 -1.74
CA ASN A 96 11.07 -2.37 -1.85
C ASN A 96 10.37 -1.81 -3.10
N GLY A 97 9.34 -2.51 -3.60
CA GLY A 97 8.59 -2.11 -4.79
C GLY A 97 9.21 -2.54 -6.13
N ALA A 98 10.30 -3.31 -6.10
CA ALA A 98 10.92 -3.90 -7.29
C ALA A 98 10.78 -5.42 -7.25
N CYS A 99 10.55 -6.03 -8.42
CA CYS A 99 10.59 -7.48 -8.57
C CYS A 99 12.04 -7.95 -8.70
N ILE A 100 12.44 -8.84 -7.79
CA ILE A 100 13.79 -9.37 -7.74
C ILE A 100 13.77 -10.89 -7.85
N CYS A 101 14.72 -11.44 -8.61
CA CYS A 101 14.91 -12.88 -8.68
C CYS A 101 15.56 -13.38 -7.38
N PRO A 102 15.05 -14.48 -6.81
CA PRO A 102 15.77 -15.17 -5.75
C PRO A 102 17.15 -15.60 -6.28
N LYS A 103 18.16 -15.52 -5.42
CA LYS A 103 19.54 -15.96 -5.75
C LYS A 103 20.04 -17.08 -4.85
N LYS A 104 19.35 -17.31 -3.73
CA LYS A 104 19.71 -18.30 -2.74
C LYS A 104 18.52 -19.23 -2.56
N CYS A 105 18.81 -20.52 -2.63
CA CYS A 105 17.86 -21.56 -2.31
C CYS A 105 18.36 -22.39 -1.15
N PRO A 106 17.45 -22.98 -0.35
CA PRO A 106 17.81 -24.06 0.55
C PRO A 106 18.48 -25.20 -0.21
N THR A 107 19.39 -25.91 0.46
CA THR A 107 20.17 -27.02 -0.13
C THR A 107 19.49 -28.38 0.04
N TYR A 108 18.26 -28.43 0.57
CA TYR A 108 17.53 -29.69 0.65
C TYR A 108 17.00 -30.08 -0.73
N ILE A 109 16.90 -31.39 -0.94
CA ILE A 109 16.43 -31.99 -2.18
C ILE A 109 14.95 -32.37 -1.99
N ASP A 110 14.07 -31.72 -2.73
CA ASP A 110 12.62 -31.98 -2.81
C ASP A 110 12.17 -31.78 -4.26
N PRO A 111 12.45 -32.75 -5.16
CA PRO A 111 12.45 -32.51 -6.59
C PRO A 111 11.07 -32.14 -7.14
N VAL A 112 11.04 -31.30 -8.18
CA VAL A 112 9.83 -30.95 -8.91
C VAL A 112 10.06 -31.02 -10.42
N CYS A 113 9.06 -31.51 -11.15
CA CYS A 113 9.06 -31.48 -12.61
C CYS A 113 8.42 -30.18 -13.08
N GLY A 114 9.18 -29.35 -13.80
CA GLY A 114 8.68 -28.12 -14.40
C GLY A 114 7.92 -28.37 -15.70
N SER A 115 7.05 -27.43 -16.09
CA SER A 115 6.30 -27.46 -17.36
C SER A 115 7.18 -27.41 -18.62
N ASN A 116 8.49 -27.22 -18.45
CA ASN A 116 9.50 -27.31 -19.50
C ASN A 116 10.18 -28.70 -19.56
N ASN A 117 9.61 -29.71 -18.89
CA ASN A 117 10.14 -31.06 -18.77
C ASN A 117 11.55 -31.12 -18.14
N VAL A 118 11.89 -30.17 -17.26
CA VAL A 118 13.15 -30.16 -16.52
C VAL A 118 12.89 -30.49 -15.05
N THR A 119 13.68 -31.39 -14.50
CA THR A 119 13.72 -31.69 -13.06
C THR A 119 14.55 -30.65 -12.32
N TYR A 120 13.95 -29.99 -11.33
CA TYR A 120 14.62 -29.06 -10.43
C TYR A 120 14.81 -29.71 -9.05
N GLU A 121 15.94 -29.45 -8.38
CA GLU A 121 16.23 -29.98 -7.05
C GLU A 121 15.16 -29.63 -6.01
N ASN A 122 14.56 -28.43 -6.13
CA ASN A 122 13.42 -27.99 -5.35
C ASN A 122 12.66 -26.85 -6.05
N GLN A 123 11.50 -26.49 -5.50
CA GLN A 123 10.67 -25.40 -6.01
C GLN A 123 11.39 -24.03 -6.06
N CYS A 124 12.32 -23.76 -5.12
CA CYS A 124 13.10 -22.52 -5.16
C CYS A 124 13.99 -22.48 -6.40
N GLN A 125 14.71 -23.56 -6.71
CA GLN A 125 15.55 -23.63 -7.90
C GLN A 125 14.75 -23.46 -9.20
N LEU A 126 13.53 -23.99 -9.26
CA LEU A 126 12.62 -23.74 -10.37
C LEU A 126 12.30 -22.24 -10.49
N MET A 127 11.95 -21.57 -9.39
CA MET A 127 11.67 -20.13 -9.40
C MET A 127 12.89 -19.29 -9.80
N VAL A 128 14.09 -19.63 -9.33
CA VAL A 128 15.34 -18.97 -9.72
C VAL A 128 15.56 -19.09 -11.23
N SER A 129 15.42 -20.30 -11.77
CA SER A 129 15.58 -20.56 -13.21
C SER A 129 14.52 -19.82 -14.04
N ALA A 130 13.24 -19.90 -13.64
CA ALA A 130 12.15 -19.20 -14.29
C ALA A 130 12.41 -17.68 -14.34
N CYS A 131 12.81 -17.10 -13.21
CA CYS A 131 13.01 -15.67 -13.06
C CYS A 131 14.22 -15.18 -13.86
N SER A 132 15.36 -15.86 -13.72
CA SER A 132 16.61 -15.48 -14.37
C SER A 132 16.54 -15.59 -15.89
N ASN A 133 15.68 -16.47 -16.41
CA ASN A 133 15.49 -16.66 -17.84
C ASN A 133 14.23 -15.97 -18.39
N LEU A 134 13.46 -15.24 -17.56
CA LEU A 134 12.18 -14.62 -17.93
C LEU A 134 11.21 -15.60 -18.61
N LYS A 135 11.15 -16.83 -18.10
CA LYS A 135 10.30 -17.90 -18.62
C LYS A 135 9.28 -18.30 -17.57
N LYS A 136 8.01 -18.40 -17.98
CA LYS A 136 6.95 -18.93 -17.12
C LYS A 136 7.09 -20.45 -17.06
N ILE A 137 7.53 -20.94 -15.90
CA ILE A 137 7.66 -22.37 -15.62
C ILE A 137 6.76 -22.65 -14.42
N ASN A 138 5.75 -23.49 -14.63
CA ASN A 138 4.89 -23.96 -13.55
C ASN A 138 5.38 -25.34 -13.11
N ILE A 139 5.13 -25.71 -11.86
CA ILE A 139 5.29 -27.11 -11.44
C ILE A 139 4.21 -27.93 -12.12
N GLN A 140 4.61 -28.95 -12.87
CA GLN A 140 3.70 -29.92 -13.47
C GLN A 140 3.29 -30.98 -12.43
N TYR A 141 4.26 -31.53 -11.70
CA TYR A 141 4.05 -32.43 -10.56
C TYR A 141 5.27 -32.47 -9.62
N LYS A 142 5.05 -32.98 -8.40
CA LYS A 142 6.13 -33.25 -7.43
C LYS A 142 6.90 -34.51 -7.83
N GLY A 143 8.21 -34.50 -7.61
CA GLY A 143 9.13 -35.54 -8.06
C GLY A 143 9.88 -35.18 -9.35
N PRO A 144 10.86 -36.00 -9.76
CA PRO A 144 11.59 -35.80 -11.01
C PRO A 144 10.70 -36.05 -12.23
N CYS A 145 11.00 -35.38 -13.34
CA CYS A 145 10.38 -35.70 -14.62
C CYS A 145 10.74 -37.13 -15.05
N GLU A 146 9.80 -37.86 -15.64
CA GLU A 146 10.05 -39.20 -16.16
C GLU A 146 11.19 -39.21 -17.20
N GLY A 147 12.21 -40.05 -16.96
CA GLY A 147 13.32 -40.23 -17.89
C GLY A 147 14.35 -39.10 -17.95
N MET A 148 14.33 -38.12 -17.03
CA MET A 148 15.31 -37.01 -17.02
C MET A 148 16.08 -36.89 -15.70
N ALA A 149 17.40 -36.67 -15.80
CA ALA A 149 18.27 -36.41 -14.66
C ALA A 149 18.03 -35.02 -14.04
N ILE A 150 18.30 -34.88 -12.74
CA ILE A 150 18.29 -33.59 -12.03
C ILE A 150 19.34 -32.69 -12.66
N VAL A 151 18.96 -31.49 -13.12
CA VAL A 151 19.93 -30.51 -13.63
C VAL A 151 20.55 -29.78 -12.43
N PRO A 152 21.86 -29.93 -12.14
CA PRO A 152 22.50 -29.17 -11.09
C PRO A 152 22.69 -27.73 -11.57
N ILE A 153 22.01 -26.79 -10.94
CA ILE A 153 22.18 -25.35 -11.23
C ILE A 153 23.37 -24.88 -10.40
N HIS A 154 24.50 -24.60 -11.06
CA HIS A 154 25.70 -24.00 -10.46
C HIS A 154 25.59 -22.47 -10.46
#